data_AF-A0A327NQA1-F1
#
_entry.id   AF-A0A327NQA1-F1
#
_cell.length_a   1.000
_cell.length_b   1.000
_cell.length_c   1.000
_cell.angle_alpha   90.00
_cell.angle_beta   90.00
_cell.angle_gamma   90.00
#
_symmetry.space_group_name_H-M   'P 1'
#
loop_
_entity.id
_entity.type
_entity.pdbx_description
1 polymer ?
#
loop_
_entity_poly.entity_id
_entity_poly.type
_entity_poly.pdbx_seq_one_letter_code
_entity_poly.pdbx_strand_id
1 'polypeptide(L)'
;MEHNMQMLISEHKVLRARIKDLIKQLYLENVKNYEGQNKAELALLDEWEYEGQEFNAITEQGLAHITNEKLDELFTWDDLETESLLEVVHILEDKEFVEP
;
A
#
# COMPACT_ATOMS: atom_id res chain seq x y z
N MET A 1 -28.28 12.79 -15.25
CA MET A 1 -27.93 11.65 -14.39
C MET A 1 -26.60 11.05 -14.82
N GLU A 2 -26.41 10.79 -16.12
CA GLU A 2 -25.15 10.28 -16.70
C GLU A 2 -23.94 11.20 -16.50
N HIS A 3 -24.10 12.53 -16.65
CA HIS A 3 -23.03 13.50 -16.38
C HIS A 3 -22.53 13.49 -14.93
N ASN A 4 -23.45 13.44 -13.96
CA ASN A 4 -23.09 13.42 -12.53
C ASN A 4 -22.38 12.10 -12.16
N MET A 5 -22.79 10.99 -12.76
CA MET A 5 -22.14 9.69 -12.58
C MET A 5 -20.71 9.69 -13.15
N GLN A 6 -20.51 10.27 -14.34
CA GLN A 6 -19.17 10.41 -14.94
C GLN A 6 -18.26 11.32 -14.10
N MET A 7 -18.80 12.40 -13.55
CA MET A 7 -18.07 13.30 -12.65
C MET A 7 -17.62 12.55 -11.39
N LEU A 8 -18.52 11.81 -10.73
CA LEU A 8 -18.19 11.04 -9.53
C LEU A 8 -17.11 9.97 -9.80
N ILE A 9 -17.20 9.27 -10.94
CA ILE A 9 -16.17 8.29 -11.36
C ILE A 9 -14.82 8.97 -11.55
N SER A 10 -14.80 10.15 -12.18
CA SER A 10 -13.57 10.91 -12.40
C SER A 10 -12.95 11.39 -11.09
N GLU A 11 -13.76 11.92 -10.18
CA GLU A 11 -13.31 12.39 -8.87
C GLU A 11 -12.75 11.23 -8.04
N HIS A 12 -13.41 10.08 -8.05
CA HIS A 12 -12.93 8.88 -7.36
C HIS A 12 -11.58 8.39 -7.91
N LYS A 13 -11.39 8.41 -9.24
CA LYS A 13 -10.10 8.06 -9.86
C LYS A 13 -8.99 9.03 -9.45
N VAL A 14 -9.28 10.33 -9.40
CA VAL A 14 -8.31 11.36 -8.96
C VAL A 14 -7.96 11.16 -7.49
N LEU A 15 -8.94 10.87 -6.63
CA LEU A 15 -8.70 10.57 -5.23
C LEU A 15 -7.78 9.36 -5.06
N ARG A 16 -8.09 8.24 -5.73
CA ARG A 16 -7.27 7.02 -5.68
C ARG A 16 -5.84 7.28 -6.14
N ALA A 17 -5.64 8.03 -7.22
CA ALA A 17 -4.30 8.40 -7.68
C ALA A 17 -3.52 9.19 -6.62
N ARG A 18 -4.17 10.15 -5.94
CA ARG A 18 -3.54 10.92 -4.85
C ARG A 18 -3.18 10.07 -3.65
N ILE A 19 -4.02 9.10 -3.29
CA ILE A 19 -3.72 8.16 -2.20
C ILE A 19 -2.47 7.34 -2.55
N LYS A 20 -2.39 6.78 -3.77
CA LYS A 20 -1.20 6.05 -4.22
C LYS A 20 0.07 6.91 -4.19
N ASP A 21 -0.02 8.16 -4.62
CA ASP A 21 1.11 9.10 -4.56
C ASP A 21 1.54 9.37 -3.11
N LEU A 22 0.60 9.51 -2.19
CA LEU A 22 0.88 9.68 -0.77
C LEU A 22 1.56 8.44 -0.15
N ILE A 23 1.05 7.23 -0.46
CA ILE A 23 1.68 5.97 -0.02
C ILE A 23 3.15 5.93 -0.47
N LYS A 24 3.43 6.26 -1.74
CA LYS A 24 4.82 6.30 -2.25
C LYS A 24 5.69 7.29 -1.48
N GLN A 25 5.18 8.48 -1.20
CA GLN A 25 5.93 9.51 -0.47
C GLN A 25 6.26 9.04 0.95
N LEU A 26 5.26 8.57 1.69
CA LEU A 26 5.43 8.07 3.05
C LEU A 26 6.36 6.85 3.10
N TYR A 27 6.25 5.94 2.13
CA TYR A 27 7.14 4.79 2.04
C TYR A 27 8.60 5.20 1.89
N LEU A 28 8.91 6.13 0.97
CA LEU A 28 10.28 6.63 0.77
C LEU A 28 10.80 7.42 1.98
N GLU A 29 9.90 8.00 2.77
CA GLU A 29 10.26 8.75 3.96
C GLU A 29 10.57 7.82 5.15
N ASN A 30 9.73 6.81 5.35
CA ASN A 30 9.64 6.06 6.61
C ASN A 30 10.20 4.63 6.53
N VAL A 31 10.27 4.02 5.35
CA VAL A 31 10.66 2.62 5.17
C VAL A 31 12.13 2.51 4.77
N LYS A 32 13.02 2.51 5.76
CA LYS A 32 14.48 2.49 5.56
C LYS A 32 15.13 1.31 6.26
N ASN A 33 16.22 0.80 5.69
CA ASN A 33 17.09 -0.16 6.36
C ASN A 33 18.00 0.56 7.38
N TYR A 34 18.80 -0.21 8.12
CA TYR A 34 19.76 0.30 9.11
C TYR A 34 20.83 1.23 8.50
N GLU A 35 21.02 1.21 7.18
CA GLU A 35 21.91 2.11 6.43
C GLU A 35 21.21 3.40 5.97
N GLY A 36 19.92 3.57 6.29
CA GLY A 36 19.10 4.71 5.87
C GLY A 36 18.63 4.65 4.41
N GLN A 37 18.79 3.52 3.73
CA GLN A 37 18.35 3.30 2.35
C GLN A 37 16.95 2.74 2.31
N ASN A 38 16.16 3.09 1.30
CA ASN A 38 14.79 2.60 1.18
C ASN A 38 14.75 1.08 1.01
N LYS A 39 13.93 0.38 1.80
CA LYS A 39 13.75 -1.07 1.62
C LYS A 39 12.96 -1.34 0.34
N ALA A 40 13.28 -2.43 -0.35
CA ALA A 40 12.54 -2.83 -1.54
C ALA A 40 11.11 -3.27 -1.20
N GLU A 41 10.94 -3.95 -0.06
CA GLU A 41 9.68 -4.52 0.39
C GLU A 41 9.45 -4.21 1.88
N LEU A 42 8.19 -4.00 2.24
CA LEU A 42 7.72 -3.82 3.60
C LEU A 42 6.70 -4.90 3.93
N ALA A 43 6.98 -5.73 4.93
CA ALA A 43 5.99 -6.63 5.50
C ALA A 43 5.05 -5.85 6.42
N LEU A 44 3.75 -5.82 6.11
CA LEU A 44 2.72 -5.21 6.96
C LEU A 44 2.28 -6.24 7.99
N LEU A 45 3.08 -6.40 9.06
CA LEU A 45 2.93 -7.51 10.01
C LEU A 45 1.91 -7.28 11.13
N ASP A 46 1.50 -6.03 11.38
CA ASP A 46 0.51 -5.71 12.41
C ASP A 46 -0.49 -4.69 11.89
N GLU A 47 -1.78 -4.95 12.09
CA GLU A 47 -2.94 -4.10 11.77
C GLU A 47 -3.34 -4.02 10.29
N TRP A 48 -3.44 -5.18 9.63
CA TRP A 48 -4.18 -5.26 8.37
C TRP A 48 -5.07 -6.51 8.37
N GLU A 49 -6.29 -6.43 7.82
CA GLU A 49 -7.20 -7.59 7.68
C GLU A 49 -6.56 -8.76 6.90
N TYR A 50 -5.45 -8.51 6.20
CA TYR A 50 -4.63 -9.51 5.52
C TYR A 50 -3.25 -9.66 6.18
N GLU A 51 -3.21 -10.26 7.38
CA GLU A 51 -1.96 -10.65 8.04
C GLU A 51 -1.04 -11.41 7.07
N GLY A 52 0.22 -10.96 6.96
CA GLY A 52 1.25 -11.65 6.19
C GLY A 52 1.42 -11.22 4.74
N GLN A 53 0.94 -10.04 4.33
CA GLN A 53 1.22 -9.50 2.99
C GLN A 53 2.46 -8.59 2.97
N GLU A 54 3.27 -8.71 1.91
CA GLU A 54 4.39 -7.81 1.64
C GLU A 54 3.96 -6.73 0.64
N PHE A 55 4.34 -5.48 0.92
CA PHE A 55 4.09 -4.33 0.06
C PHE A 55 5.39 -3.82 -0.55
N ASN A 56 5.36 -3.62 -1.86
CA ASN A 56 6.40 -2.90 -2.57
C ASN A 56 5.81 -1.62 -3.18
N ALA A 57 6.03 -0.50 -2.49
CA ALA A 57 5.55 0.80 -2.95
C ALA A 57 6.31 1.36 -4.16
N ILE A 58 7.48 0.82 -4.46
CA ILE A 58 8.27 1.23 -5.63
C ILE A 58 7.67 0.61 -6.90
N THR A 59 7.17 -0.62 -6.82
CA THR A 59 6.56 -1.32 -7.96
C THR A 59 5.03 -1.24 -7.99
N GLU A 60 4.39 -0.66 -6.96
CA GLU A 60 2.93 -0.69 -6.75
C GLU A 60 2.34 -2.11 -6.71
N GLN A 61 3.13 -3.07 -6.25
CA GLN A 61 2.74 -4.47 -6.14
C GLN A 61 2.70 -4.89 -4.68
N GLY A 62 1.91 -5.90 -4.40
CA GLY A 62 1.98 -6.63 -3.15
C GLY A 62 1.97 -8.14 -3.37
N LEU A 63 2.43 -8.85 -2.35
CA LEU A 63 2.47 -10.29 -2.30
C LEU A 63 1.55 -10.76 -1.18
N ALA A 64 0.55 -11.56 -1.56
CA ALA A 64 -0.34 -12.19 -0.59
C ALA A 64 0.16 -13.60 -0.24
N HIS A 65 0.42 -13.84 1.05
CA HIS A 65 0.74 -15.17 1.56
C HIS A 65 -0.54 -15.84 2.03
N ILE A 66 -0.94 -16.94 1.38
CA ILE A 66 -2.01 -17.80 1.87
C ILE A 66 -1.35 -18.88 2.74
N THR A 67 -1.95 -19.16 3.91
CA THR A 67 -1.49 -20.12 4.94
C THR A 67 -0.60 -21.27 4.44
N ASN A 68 0.55 -21.47 5.11
CA ASN A 68 1.69 -22.37 4.80
C ASN A 68 2.88 -21.75 4.03
N GLU A 69 3.13 -20.44 4.16
CA GLU A 69 4.32 -19.76 3.59
C GLU A 69 4.48 -19.92 2.07
N LYS A 70 3.42 -20.35 1.38
CA LYS A 70 3.40 -20.41 -0.08
C LYS A 70 2.94 -19.07 -0.63
N LEU A 71 3.81 -18.51 -1.44
CA LEU A 71 3.59 -17.30 -2.21
C LEU A 71 2.62 -17.66 -3.34
N ASP A 72 1.34 -17.30 -3.19
CA ASP A 72 0.27 -17.78 -4.08
C ASP A 72 -0.34 -16.67 -4.95
N GLU A 73 -0.23 -15.38 -4.59
CA GLU A 73 -0.82 -14.31 -5.40
C GLU A 73 -0.05 -12.99 -5.39
N LEU A 74 0.29 -12.50 -6.59
CA LEU A 74 0.79 -11.15 -6.86
C LEU A 74 -0.41 -10.27 -7.20
N PHE A 75 -0.57 -9.16 -6.48
CA PHE A 75 -1.59 -8.16 -6.79
C PHE A 75 -0.94 -6.78 -7.03
N THR A 76 -1.71 -5.90 -7.67
CA THR A 76 -1.35 -4.49 -7.84
C THR A 76 -2.22 -3.63 -6.94
N TRP A 77 -1.79 -2.41 -6.65
CA TRP A 77 -2.61 -1.46 -5.88
C TRP A 77 -3.92 -1.07 -6.59
N ASP A 78 -4.03 -1.30 -7.89
CA ASP A 78 -5.30 -1.11 -8.61
C ASP A 78 -6.35 -2.17 -8.23
N ASP A 79 -5.91 -3.33 -7.75
CA ASP A 79 -6.77 -4.43 -7.32
C ASP A 79 -7.34 -4.20 -5.90
N LEU A 80 -6.79 -3.23 -5.16
CA LEU A 80 -7.22 -2.91 -3.79
C LEU A 80 -8.41 -1.94 -3.76
N GLU A 81 -9.30 -2.14 -2.80
CA GLU A 81 -10.35 -1.17 -2.48
C GLU A 81 -9.74 0.14 -1.95
N THR A 82 -10.48 1.24 -2.03
CA THR A 82 -9.96 2.57 -1.64
C THR A 82 -9.67 2.62 -0.15
N GLU A 83 -10.48 1.92 0.63
CA GLU A 83 -10.37 1.73 2.07
C GLU A 83 -9.05 1.05 2.43
N SER A 84 -8.68 -0.04 1.75
CA SER A 84 -7.41 -0.73 1.97
C SER A 84 -6.20 0.16 1.65
N LEU A 85 -6.29 1.01 0.61
CA LEU A 85 -5.23 1.98 0.30
C LEU A 85 -5.07 3.04 1.41
N LEU A 86 -6.17 3.47 2.03
CA LEU A 86 -6.14 4.42 3.15
C LEU A 86 -5.54 3.80 4.41
N GLU A 87 -5.79 2.52 4.67
CA GLU A 87 -5.18 1.79 5.78
C GLU A 87 -3.66 1.71 5.62
N VAL A 88 -3.16 1.46 4.41
CA VAL A 88 -1.71 1.52 4.12
C VAL A 88 -1.13 2.91 4.40
N VAL A 89 -1.86 3.99 4.09
CA VAL A 89 -1.43 5.36 4.45
C VAL A 89 -1.26 5.47 5.96
N HIS A 90 -2.27 5.06 6.75
CA HIS A 90 -2.21 5.14 8.21
C HIS A 90 -1.06 4.32 8.79
N ILE A 91 -0.83 3.09 8.29
CA ILE A 91 0.30 2.26 8.74
C ILE A 91 1.65 2.96 8.47
N LEU A 92 1.79 3.62 7.32
CA LEU A 92 3.01 4.33 6.96
C LEU A 92 3.16 5.66 7.71
N GLU A 93 2.07 6.30 8.14
CA GLU A 93 2.11 7.51 9.00
C GLU A 93 2.54 7.17 10.43
N ASP A 94 2.09 6.03 10.97
CA ASP A 94 2.24 5.69 12.39
C ASP A 94 3.53 4.94 12.75
N LYS A 95 4.21 4.30 11.79
CA LYS A 95 5.35 3.40 12.09
C LYS A 95 6.72 3.98 11.69
N GLU A 96 7.63 4.08 12.66
CA GLU A 96 9.07 4.12 12.40
C GLU A 96 9.55 2.69 12.06
N PHE A 97 9.85 2.43 10.79
CA PHE A 97 10.37 1.13 10.35
C PHE A 97 11.89 1.08 10.50
N VAL A 98 12.38 1.07 11.74
CA VAL A 98 13.80 0.83 12.03
C VAL A 98 13.95 -0.61 12.48
N GLU A 99 14.43 -1.49 11.59
CA GLU A 99 14.90 -2.82 12.02
C GLU A 99 16.14 -2.64 12.93
N PRO A 100 16.20 -3.33 14.09
CA PRO A 100 17.35 -3.27 14.99
C PRO A 100 18.62 -3.90 14.40
#